data_AF-A0A1G9BM17-F1
#
_entry.id   AF-A0A1G9BM17-F1
#
_cell.length_a   1.000
_cell.length_b   1.000
_cell.length_c   1.000
_cell.angle_alpha   90.00
_cell.angle_beta   90.00
_cell.angle_gamma   90.00
#
_symmetry.space_group_name_H-M   'P 1'
#
loop_
_entity.id
_entity.type
_entity.pdbx_description
1 polymer ?
#
loop_
_entity_poly.entity_id
_entity_poly.type
_entity_poly.pdbx_seq_one_letter_code
_entity_poly.pdbx_strand_id
1 'polypeptide(L)'
;MLFLLCSVISAYSQNDKINSKNYCSFYNEEAYTENSDVITRHLSAIIITDIVREEMYKLGFKWLSNPRIIKTETGQYIASICYSDKSNCGFLLEESYDLIPLQESRSIISMNKRESGYDYSEKIVFTDGKYEFVNIKEIPKNLHILKMDNYWYQTSTNKDKSKALVPKEFAYGLLREDVRNFLKDKL
;
A
#
# COMPACT_ATOMS: atom_id res chain seq x y z
N MET A 1 49.94 17.70 -28.54
CA MET A 1 49.49 17.01 -27.31
C MET A 1 47.97 17.18 -27.23
N LEU A 2 47.20 16.20 -27.69
CA LEU A 2 45.74 16.25 -27.76
C LEU A 2 45.21 15.23 -26.75
N PHE A 3 44.73 15.71 -25.61
CA PHE A 3 44.09 14.87 -24.59
C PHE A 3 42.65 14.60 -25.03
N LEU A 4 42.41 13.42 -25.62
CA LEU A 4 41.06 12.89 -25.82
C LEU A 4 40.51 12.48 -24.44
N LEU A 5 39.63 13.31 -23.88
CA LEU A 5 38.75 12.92 -22.79
C LEU A 5 37.69 11.96 -23.35
N CYS A 6 38.00 10.67 -23.32
CA CYS A 6 36.99 9.62 -23.45
C CYS A 6 36.10 9.66 -22.20
N SER A 7 35.04 10.44 -22.28
CA SER A 7 33.91 10.34 -21.35
C SER A 7 33.33 8.94 -21.50
N VAL A 8 33.68 8.06 -20.56
CA VAL A 8 33.00 6.78 -20.36
C VAL A 8 31.58 7.14 -19.92
N ILE A 9 30.68 7.26 -20.90
CA ILE A 9 29.24 7.25 -20.63
C ILE A 9 28.99 5.81 -20.18
N SER A 10 29.02 5.60 -18.88
CA SER A 10 28.52 4.39 -18.26
C SER A 10 27.02 4.34 -18.56
N ALA A 11 26.68 3.72 -19.69
CA ALA A 11 25.34 3.25 -19.97
C ALA A 11 25.04 2.15 -18.94
N TYR A 12 24.66 2.56 -17.73
CA TYR A 12 23.95 1.72 -16.79
C TYR A 12 22.54 1.49 -17.36
N SER A 13 22.46 0.67 -18.40
CA SER A 13 21.26 -0.12 -18.66
C SER A 13 21.25 -1.22 -17.59
N GLN A 14 20.91 -0.83 -16.37
CA GLN A 14 20.61 -1.77 -15.31
C GLN A 14 19.26 -2.38 -15.67
N ASN A 15 19.28 -3.64 -16.12
CA ASN A 15 18.12 -4.53 -16.14
C ASN A 15 17.70 -4.87 -14.70
N ASP A 16 17.58 -3.87 -13.83
CA ASP A 16 17.21 -4.08 -12.44
C ASP A 16 15.76 -4.54 -12.40
N LYS A 17 15.55 -5.73 -11.83
CA LYS A 17 14.21 -6.27 -11.66
C LYS A 17 13.46 -5.45 -10.62
N ILE A 18 12.25 -5.01 -10.97
CA ILE A 18 11.32 -4.31 -10.08
C ILE A 18 11.09 -5.14 -8.80
N ASN A 19 11.25 -4.51 -7.64
CA ASN A 19 11.07 -5.08 -6.31
C ASN A 19 10.57 -4.04 -5.30
N SER A 20 10.26 -4.47 -4.07
CA SER A 20 9.67 -3.63 -3.02
C SER A 20 10.52 -2.44 -2.58
N LYS A 21 11.81 -2.41 -2.94
CA LYS A 21 12.77 -1.34 -2.57
C LYS A 21 13.01 -0.31 -3.67
N ASN A 22 12.66 -0.62 -4.92
CA ASN A 22 12.99 0.22 -6.07
C ASN A 22 11.83 0.49 -7.03
N TYR A 23 10.65 -0.13 -6.88
CA TYR A 23 9.57 0.01 -7.86
C TYR A 23 9.14 1.46 -8.12
N CYS A 24 9.28 2.38 -7.16
CA CYS A 24 8.99 3.79 -7.39
C CYS A 24 9.86 4.44 -8.48
N SER A 25 11.10 3.96 -8.71
CA SER A 25 11.97 4.49 -9.77
C SER A 25 11.57 4.03 -11.17
N PHE A 26 10.58 3.14 -11.30
CA PHE A 26 10.07 2.63 -12.56
C PHE A 26 8.75 3.31 -12.98
N TYR A 27 8.26 4.28 -12.19
CA TYR A 27 7.11 5.07 -12.61
C TYR A 27 7.52 6.07 -13.68
N ASN A 28 6.78 6.06 -14.78
CA ASN A 28 6.93 7.04 -15.84
C ASN A 28 6.16 8.31 -15.45
N GLU A 29 6.88 9.42 -15.28
CA GLU A 29 6.31 10.74 -14.98
C GLU A 29 5.48 11.32 -16.13
N GLU A 30 5.63 10.81 -17.36
CA GLU A 30 4.71 11.14 -18.47
C GLU A 30 3.26 10.89 -18.07
N ALA A 31 2.96 9.98 -17.13
CA ALA A 31 1.59 9.75 -16.68
C ALA A 31 0.89 10.98 -16.09
N TYR A 32 1.63 12.04 -15.77
CA TYR A 32 1.11 13.30 -15.21
C TYR A 32 1.09 14.45 -16.23
N THR A 33 1.39 14.18 -17.50
CA THR A 33 1.34 15.19 -18.56
C THR A 33 0.03 15.14 -19.34
N GLU A 34 -0.37 16.30 -19.88
CA GLU A 34 -1.54 16.41 -20.73
C GLU A 34 -1.35 15.59 -22.01
N ASN A 35 -2.31 14.72 -22.34
CA ASN A 35 -2.30 13.78 -23.49
C ASN A 35 -1.38 12.55 -23.37
N SER A 36 -0.92 12.21 -22.17
CA SER A 36 -0.19 10.96 -21.95
C SER A 36 -1.03 9.72 -22.24
N ASP A 37 -0.40 8.72 -22.87
CA ASP A 37 -0.97 7.38 -23.01
C ASP A 37 -0.75 6.51 -21.77
N VAL A 38 0.09 6.97 -20.83
CA VAL A 38 0.38 6.30 -19.56
C VAL A 38 -0.63 6.76 -18.52
N ILE A 39 -1.25 5.80 -17.84
CA ILE A 39 -2.22 6.05 -16.79
C ILE A 39 -1.71 5.41 -15.51
N THR A 40 -1.61 6.20 -14.45
CA THR A 40 -1.30 5.72 -13.11
C THR A 40 -2.58 5.34 -12.36
N ARG A 41 -2.55 4.20 -11.67
CA ARG A 41 -3.68 3.64 -10.92
C ARG A 41 -3.19 3.05 -9.61
N HIS A 42 -4.11 2.86 -8.66
CA HIS A 42 -3.87 2.14 -7.41
C HIS A 42 -4.79 0.92 -7.33
N LEU A 43 -4.42 -0.05 -6.49
CA LEU A 43 -5.36 -1.10 -6.10
C LEU A 43 -6.56 -0.48 -5.39
N SER A 44 -7.77 -1.00 -5.62
CA SER A 44 -8.96 -0.53 -4.91
C SER A 44 -9.07 -1.19 -3.54
N ALA A 45 -9.80 -0.55 -2.61
CA ALA A 45 -10.08 -1.09 -1.29
C ALA A 45 -10.66 -2.52 -1.33
N ILE A 46 -11.55 -2.78 -2.31
CA ILE A 46 -12.15 -4.11 -2.53
C ILE A 46 -11.07 -5.14 -2.89
N ILE A 47 -10.21 -4.83 -3.86
CA ILE A 47 -9.13 -5.72 -4.30
C ILE A 47 -8.16 -6.00 -3.14
N ILE A 48 -7.80 -4.96 -2.38
CA ILE A 48 -6.91 -5.10 -1.23
C ILE A 48 -7.55 -6.04 -0.20
N THR A 49 -8.81 -5.81 0.15
CA THR A 49 -9.57 -6.63 1.10
C THR A 49 -9.64 -8.10 0.67
N ASP A 50 -9.90 -8.35 -0.62
CA ASP A 50 -9.94 -9.71 -1.16
C ASP A 50 -8.60 -10.42 -1.08
N ILE A 51 -7.51 -9.75 -1.44
CA ILE A 51 -6.15 -10.31 -1.37
C ILE A 51 -5.77 -10.61 0.08
N VAL A 52 -6.03 -9.69 1.01
CA VAL A 52 -5.75 -9.89 2.44
C VAL A 52 -6.48 -11.11 2.97
N ARG A 53 -7.78 -11.22 2.69
CA ARG A 53 -8.60 -12.37 3.09
C ARG A 53 -8.08 -13.68 2.53
N GLU A 54 -7.74 -13.69 1.25
CA GLU A 54 -7.21 -14.86 0.56
C GLU A 54 -5.89 -15.32 1.18
N GLU A 55 -4.97 -14.40 1.48
CA GLU A 55 -3.68 -14.73 2.12
C GLU A 55 -3.87 -15.23 3.56
N MET A 56 -4.73 -14.59 4.35
CA MET A 56 -5.06 -15.07 5.70
C MET A 56 -5.67 -16.48 5.65
N TYR A 57 -6.57 -16.75 4.71
CA TYR A 57 -7.17 -18.06 4.54
C TYR A 57 -6.12 -19.12 4.13
N LYS A 58 -5.26 -18.82 3.16
CA LYS A 58 -4.18 -19.71 2.70
C LYS A 58 -3.19 -20.06 3.81
N LEU A 59 -2.91 -19.12 4.71
CA LEU A 59 -2.03 -19.32 5.87
C LEU A 59 -2.73 -20.06 7.03
N GLY A 60 -4.03 -20.35 6.92
CA GLY A 60 -4.74 -21.17 7.89
C GLY A 60 -5.39 -20.41 9.05
N PHE A 61 -5.43 -19.07 9.00
CA PHE A 61 -6.19 -18.27 9.96
C PHE A 61 -7.67 -18.66 9.94
N LYS A 62 -8.33 -18.59 11.10
CA LYS A 62 -9.71 -19.06 11.30
C LYS A 62 -10.57 -17.93 11.84
N TRP A 63 -11.89 -18.08 11.63
CA TRP A 63 -12.88 -17.09 12.04
C TRP A 63 -12.58 -15.71 11.46
N LEU A 64 -12.39 -15.69 10.13
CA LEU A 64 -12.12 -14.49 9.37
C LEU A 64 -13.43 -13.69 9.20
N SER A 65 -13.39 -12.42 9.57
CA SER A 65 -14.51 -11.48 9.43
C SER A 65 -14.12 -10.29 8.55
N ASN A 66 -14.97 -9.95 7.56
CA ASN A 66 -14.74 -8.88 6.59
C ASN A 66 -16.04 -8.12 6.27
N PRO A 67 -16.15 -6.82 6.59
CA PRO A 67 -15.37 -6.07 7.59
C PRO A 67 -15.75 -6.47 9.03
N ARG A 68 -14.92 -6.08 10.02
CA ARG A 68 -15.16 -6.35 11.45
C ARG A 68 -14.93 -5.09 12.29
N ILE A 69 -15.90 -4.72 13.12
CA ILE A 69 -15.69 -3.70 14.14
C ILE A 69 -14.93 -4.32 15.32
N ILE A 70 -13.83 -3.70 15.71
CA ILE A 70 -13.00 -4.12 16.84
C ILE A 70 -12.90 -2.99 17.86
N LYS A 71 -12.85 -3.37 19.15
CA LYS A 71 -12.61 -2.44 20.25
C LYS A 71 -11.15 -2.48 20.64
N THR A 72 -10.48 -1.34 20.63
CA THR A 72 -9.09 -1.19 21.09
C THR A 72 -9.01 -1.25 22.61
N GLU A 73 -7.80 -1.41 23.15
CA GLU A 73 -7.55 -1.38 24.60
C GLU A 73 -7.96 -0.04 25.24
N THR A 74 -7.86 1.05 24.48
CA THR A 74 -8.33 2.40 24.88
C THR A 74 -9.85 2.54 24.85
N GLY A 75 -10.58 1.50 24.48
CA GLY A 75 -12.04 1.45 24.44
C GLY A 75 -12.66 2.06 23.17
N GLN A 76 -11.84 2.50 22.23
CA GLN A 76 -12.27 3.05 20.94
C GLN A 76 -12.66 1.94 19.97
N TYR A 77 -13.54 2.22 19.02
CA TYR A 77 -13.95 1.26 17.99
C TYR A 77 -13.38 1.63 16.63
N ILE A 78 -12.86 0.64 15.89
CA ILE A 78 -12.35 0.81 14.52
C ILE A 78 -12.82 -0.32 13.61
N ALA A 79 -12.80 -0.07 12.30
CA ALA A 79 -13.16 -1.06 11.29
C ALA A 79 -11.91 -1.75 10.73
N SER A 80 -11.83 -3.06 10.90
CA SER A 80 -10.85 -3.91 10.22
C SER A 80 -11.42 -4.41 8.90
N ILE A 81 -10.60 -4.34 7.84
CA ILE A 81 -10.97 -4.89 6.53
C ILE A 81 -10.97 -6.42 6.51
N CYS A 82 -10.18 -7.05 7.39
CA CYS A 82 -10.10 -8.48 7.59
C CYS A 82 -9.48 -8.78 8.95
N TYR A 83 -10.21 -9.53 9.79
CA TYR A 83 -9.78 -9.85 11.16
C TYR A 83 -9.93 -11.35 11.45
N SER A 84 -8.94 -11.95 12.10
CA SER A 84 -8.99 -13.31 12.64
C SER A 84 -9.38 -13.24 14.11
N ASP A 85 -10.60 -13.66 14.45
CA ASP A 85 -11.04 -13.72 15.84
C ASP A 85 -10.21 -14.73 16.64
N LYS A 86 -9.76 -15.83 16.00
CA LYS A 86 -8.99 -16.89 16.65
C LYS A 86 -7.58 -16.43 17.03
N SER A 87 -6.91 -15.73 16.12
CA SER A 87 -5.53 -15.26 16.30
C SER A 87 -5.46 -13.85 16.89
N ASN A 88 -6.61 -13.20 17.08
CA ASN A 88 -6.75 -11.84 17.55
C ASN A 88 -5.85 -10.86 16.76
N CYS A 89 -5.86 -10.94 15.43
CA CYS A 89 -5.06 -10.07 14.58
C CYS A 89 -5.76 -9.74 13.27
N GLY A 90 -5.41 -8.62 12.65
CA GLY A 90 -6.02 -8.23 11.39
C GLY A 90 -5.40 -7.00 10.74
N PHE A 91 -6.11 -6.49 9.74
CA PHE A 91 -5.64 -5.40 8.90
C PHE A 91 -6.61 -4.23 8.93
N LEU A 92 -6.06 -3.03 8.92
CA LEU A 92 -6.74 -1.76 8.71
C LEU A 92 -6.38 -1.25 7.31
N LEU A 93 -7.23 -0.42 6.74
CA LEU A 93 -6.97 0.20 5.44
C LEU A 93 -6.88 1.71 5.61
N GLU A 94 -5.81 2.29 5.10
CA GLU A 94 -5.68 3.74 4.97
C GLU A 94 -5.85 4.13 3.50
N GLU A 95 -6.95 4.84 3.22
CA GLU A 95 -7.23 5.41 1.91
C GLU A 95 -6.45 6.72 1.72
N SER A 96 -5.12 6.61 1.63
CA SER A 96 -4.22 7.71 1.34
C SER A 96 -3.72 7.65 -0.11
N TYR A 97 -3.62 8.82 -0.74
CA TYR A 97 -3.12 8.98 -2.10
C TYR A 97 -2.28 10.25 -2.17
N ASP A 98 -0.97 10.11 -2.37
CA ASP A 98 -0.15 11.22 -2.85
C ASP A 98 -0.37 11.43 -4.35
N LEU A 99 0.16 12.53 -4.91
CA LEU A 99 0.09 12.77 -6.36
C LEU A 99 0.96 11.77 -7.13
N ILE A 100 2.08 11.36 -6.53
CA ILE A 100 3.08 10.48 -7.13
C ILE A 100 3.53 9.43 -6.09
N PRO A 101 3.87 8.20 -6.50
CA PRO A 101 4.32 7.17 -5.58
C PRO A 101 5.73 7.47 -5.06
N LEU A 102 5.89 7.55 -3.74
CA LEU A 102 7.17 7.83 -3.10
C LEU A 102 7.69 6.60 -2.34
N GLN A 103 8.95 6.22 -2.58
CA GLN A 103 9.53 5.03 -1.93
C GLN A 103 9.61 5.20 -0.39
N GLU A 104 9.82 6.43 0.08
CA GLU A 104 9.85 6.78 1.50
C GLU A 104 8.50 6.56 2.20
N SER A 105 7.38 6.69 1.48
CA SER A 105 6.04 6.42 2.00
C SER A 105 5.94 4.99 2.53
N ARG A 106 6.71 4.02 2.00
CA ARG A 106 6.71 2.63 2.53
C ARG A 106 7.30 2.50 3.94
N SER A 107 8.18 3.40 4.35
CA SER A 107 8.90 3.29 5.63
C SER A 107 8.14 3.87 6.82
N ILE A 108 7.15 4.73 6.55
CA ILE A 108 6.28 5.30 7.59
C ILE A 108 5.11 4.37 7.91
N ILE A 109 4.59 4.40 9.13
CA ILE A 109 3.47 3.53 9.54
C ILE A 109 2.16 3.97 8.86
N SER A 110 1.94 5.28 8.80
CA SER A 110 0.71 5.91 8.33
C SER A 110 1.03 7.28 7.74
N MET A 111 0.32 7.67 6.67
CA MET A 111 0.39 9.04 6.16
C MET A 111 -0.24 10.02 7.14
N ASN A 112 -1.32 9.60 7.83
CA ASN A 112 -1.99 10.40 8.85
C ASN A 112 -1.04 10.81 9.99
N LYS A 113 -0.08 9.95 10.36
CA LYS A 113 0.90 10.27 11.41
C LYS A 113 1.73 11.51 11.07
N ARG A 114 2.05 11.71 9.80
CA ARG A 114 2.82 12.87 9.32
C ARG A 114 2.07 14.17 9.57
N GLU A 115 0.75 14.15 9.46
CA GLU A 115 -0.11 15.33 9.52
C GLU A 115 -0.69 15.60 10.91
N SER A 116 -1.12 14.54 11.61
CA SER A 116 -1.91 14.65 12.84
C SER A 116 -1.20 14.10 14.10
N GLY A 117 -0.09 13.37 13.92
CA GLY A 117 0.62 12.69 15.01
C GLY A 117 -0.04 11.39 15.48
N TYR A 118 -1.09 10.92 14.81
CA TYR A 118 -1.77 9.65 15.10
C TYR A 118 -1.47 8.59 14.05
N ASP A 119 -1.24 7.34 14.47
CA ASP A 119 -1.04 6.22 13.55
C ASP A 119 -2.28 5.90 12.72
N TYR A 120 -3.50 6.18 13.20
CA TYR A 120 -4.73 5.88 12.46
C TYR A 120 -5.87 6.79 12.90
N SER A 121 -6.78 7.08 11.97
CA SER A 121 -8.00 7.84 12.24
C SER A 121 -9.18 7.23 11.49
N GLU A 122 -10.28 7.00 12.21
CA GLU A 122 -11.53 6.47 11.65
C GLU A 122 -12.62 7.54 11.75
N LYS A 123 -13.35 7.78 10.66
CA LYS A 123 -14.52 8.68 10.68
C LYS A 123 -15.75 7.90 11.12
N ILE A 124 -16.28 8.22 12.29
CA ILE A 124 -17.56 7.68 12.75
C ILE A 124 -18.67 8.65 12.37
N VAL A 125 -19.65 8.17 11.61
CA VAL A 125 -20.83 8.95 11.21
C VAL A 125 -22.03 8.53 12.05
N PHE A 126 -22.64 9.49 12.72
CA PHE A 126 -23.84 9.30 13.52
C PHE A 126 -25.09 9.29 12.62
N THR A 127 -26.18 8.68 13.08
CA THR A 127 -27.43 8.60 12.32
C THR A 127 -28.09 9.96 12.09
N ASP A 128 -27.71 10.98 12.86
CA ASP A 128 -28.14 12.37 12.68
C ASP A 128 -27.25 13.16 11.70
N GLY A 129 -26.28 12.49 11.05
CA GLY A 129 -25.37 13.08 10.08
C GLY A 129 -24.17 13.81 10.70
N LYS A 130 -24.08 13.92 12.03
CA LYS A 130 -22.84 14.38 12.67
C LYS A 130 -21.73 13.36 12.46
N TYR A 131 -20.50 13.77 12.66
CA TYR A 131 -19.36 12.85 12.65
C TYR A 131 -18.35 13.23 13.72
N GLU A 132 -17.57 12.23 14.12
CA GLU A 132 -16.35 12.41 14.89
C GLU A 132 -15.23 11.58 14.30
N PHE A 133 -13.99 11.92 14.64
CA PHE A 133 -12.83 11.13 14.29
C PHE A 133 -12.32 10.40 15.53
N VAL A 134 -12.26 9.08 15.43
CA VAL A 134 -11.57 8.25 16.41
C VAL A 134 -10.11 8.16 16.00
N ASN A 135 -9.24 8.80 16.79
CA ASN A 135 -7.82 8.84 16.53
C ASN A 135 -7.08 7.84 17.44
N ILE A 136 -6.21 7.04 16.85
CA ILE A 136 -5.35 6.09 17.56
C ILE A 136 -3.91 6.54 17.42
N LYS A 137 -3.30 6.89 18.56
CA LYS A 137 -1.93 7.41 18.57
C LYS A 137 -0.91 6.37 18.15
N GLU A 138 -1.07 5.15 18.67
CA GLU A 138 -0.19 4.02 18.38
C GLU A 138 -1.04 2.79 18.08
N ILE A 139 -0.86 2.20 16.89
CA ILE A 139 -1.62 1.01 16.52
C ILE A 139 -1.15 -0.21 17.32
N PRO A 140 -2.08 -1.02 17.88
CA PRO A 140 -1.75 -2.28 18.52
C PRO A 140 -0.94 -3.22 17.62
N LYS A 141 0.04 -3.94 18.17
CA LYS A 141 0.97 -4.82 17.42
C LYS A 141 0.29 -5.99 16.69
N ASN A 142 -0.95 -6.30 17.05
CA ASN A 142 -1.77 -7.32 16.40
C ASN A 142 -2.60 -6.77 15.22
N LEU A 143 -2.48 -5.48 14.92
CA LEU A 143 -3.06 -4.84 13.76
C LEU A 143 -1.97 -4.29 12.84
N HIS A 144 -2.29 -4.24 11.54
CA HIS A 144 -1.41 -3.66 10.54
C HIS A 144 -2.19 -2.74 9.61
N ILE A 145 -1.63 -1.56 9.33
CA ILE A 145 -2.21 -0.61 8.39
C ILE A 145 -1.65 -0.92 7.00
N LEU A 146 -2.56 -1.21 6.06
CA LEU A 146 -2.23 -1.24 4.65
C LEU A 146 -2.60 0.12 4.05
N LYS A 147 -1.62 0.80 3.46
CA LYS A 147 -1.83 2.09 2.83
C LYS A 147 -2.02 1.90 1.34
N MET A 148 -3.11 2.43 0.79
CA MET A 148 -3.36 2.36 -0.65
C MET A 148 -2.22 2.98 -1.45
N ASP A 149 -1.57 4.00 -0.87
CA ASP A 149 -0.41 4.68 -1.45
C ASP A 149 0.81 3.76 -1.73
N ASN A 150 0.85 2.57 -1.16
CA ASN A 150 1.94 1.62 -1.43
C ASN A 150 1.71 0.76 -2.69
N TYR A 151 0.48 0.69 -3.21
CA TYR A 151 0.05 -0.31 -4.20
C TYR A 151 -0.38 0.31 -5.52
N TRP A 152 0.54 1.08 -6.11
CA TRP A 152 0.37 1.73 -7.40
C TRP A 152 0.79 0.81 -8.55
N TYR A 153 0.30 1.11 -9.75
CA TYR A 153 0.72 0.51 -11.01
C TYR A 153 0.43 1.47 -12.16
N GLN A 154 1.06 1.24 -13.31
CA GLN A 154 0.83 2.03 -14.52
C GLN A 154 0.41 1.15 -15.68
N THR A 155 -0.41 1.71 -16.56
CA THR A 155 -0.89 1.05 -17.79
C THR A 155 -0.69 1.98 -18.96
N SER A 156 -0.40 1.44 -20.15
CA SER A 156 -0.37 2.21 -21.40
C SER A 156 -1.06 1.41 -22.50
N THR A 157 -1.63 2.10 -23.49
CA THR A 157 -2.15 1.46 -24.70
C THR A 157 -1.02 1.02 -25.64
N ASN A 158 0.17 1.58 -25.49
CA ASN A 158 1.39 1.16 -26.17
C ASN A 158 2.03 -0.04 -25.44
N LYS A 159 2.09 -1.17 -26.15
CA LYS A 159 2.61 -2.44 -25.61
C LYS A 159 4.10 -2.40 -25.26
N ASP A 160 4.90 -1.61 -25.98
CA ASP A 160 6.34 -1.53 -25.73
C ASP A 160 6.64 -0.64 -24.53
N LYS A 161 5.94 0.51 -24.41
CA LYS A 161 5.98 1.32 -23.19
C LYS A 161 5.57 0.51 -21.96
N SER A 162 4.51 -0.28 -22.08
CA SER A 162 3.98 -1.11 -20.97
C SER A 162 4.98 -2.09 -20.37
N LYS A 163 6.00 -2.54 -21.11
CA LYS A 163 7.03 -3.46 -20.61
C LYS A 163 7.98 -2.81 -19.58
N ALA A 164 8.11 -1.49 -19.62
CA ALA A 164 8.99 -0.73 -18.74
C ALA A 164 8.26 -0.15 -17.51
N LEU A 165 6.93 -0.21 -17.49
CA LEU A 165 6.10 0.33 -16.41
C LEU A 165 5.98 -0.67 -15.23
N VAL A 166 5.59 -0.17 -14.06
CA VAL A 166 5.21 -1.01 -12.92
C VAL A 166 3.87 -1.72 -13.23
N PRO A 167 3.85 -3.05 -13.40
CA PRO A 167 2.64 -3.76 -13.80
C PRO A 167 1.71 -3.99 -12.60
N LYS A 168 0.42 -4.21 -12.88
CA LYS A 168 -0.59 -4.47 -11.84
C LYS A 168 -0.27 -5.72 -11.01
N GLU A 169 0.28 -6.74 -11.65
CA GLU A 169 0.67 -8.00 -11.03
C GLU A 169 1.79 -7.80 -10.00
N PHE A 170 2.66 -6.80 -10.22
CA PHE A 170 3.65 -6.43 -9.22
C PHE A 170 2.99 -5.85 -7.98
N ALA A 171 2.03 -4.92 -8.13
CA ALA A 171 1.30 -4.36 -7.00
C ALA A 171 0.55 -5.44 -6.19
N TYR A 172 -0.03 -6.43 -6.89
CA TYR A 172 -0.63 -7.61 -6.24
C TYR A 172 0.40 -8.43 -5.46
N GLY A 173 1.56 -8.70 -6.07
CA GLY A 173 2.65 -9.44 -5.42
C GLY A 173 3.17 -8.72 -4.18
N LEU A 174 3.36 -7.40 -4.29
CA LEU A 174 3.81 -6.53 -3.20
C LEU A 174 2.84 -6.55 -2.02
N LEU A 175 1.54 -6.43 -2.28
CA LEU A 175 0.51 -6.53 -1.24
C LEU A 175 0.53 -7.90 -0.54
N ARG A 176 0.63 -8.99 -1.31
CA ARG A 176 0.70 -10.35 -0.73
C ARG A 176 1.95 -10.52 0.13
N GLU A 177 3.09 -9.98 -0.31
CA GLU A 177 4.33 -9.98 0.47
C GLU A 177 4.15 -9.22 1.79
N ASP A 178 3.61 -8.00 1.75
CA ASP A 178 3.37 -7.17 2.94
C ASP A 178 2.43 -7.88 3.94
N VAL A 179 1.34 -8.47 3.45
CA VAL A 179 0.40 -9.25 4.26
C VAL A 179 1.08 -10.46 4.92
N ARG A 180 1.83 -11.26 4.15
CA ARG A 180 2.54 -12.44 4.68
C ARG A 180 3.60 -12.05 5.70
N ASN A 181 4.33 -10.97 5.45
CA ASN A 181 5.38 -10.49 6.33
C ASN A 181 4.80 -10.11 7.70
N PHE A 182 3.65 -9.44 7.75
CA PHE A 182 2.98 -9.13 9.00
C PHE A 182 2.49 -10.40 9.73
N LEU A 183 1.96 -11.38 8.99
CA LEU A 183 1.34 -12.58 9.56
C LEU A 183 2.34 -13.66 10.01
N LYS A 184 3.62 -13.54 9.64
CA LYS A 184 4.64 -14.59 9.85
C LYS A 184 4.71 -15.13 11.28
N ASP A 185 4.48 -14.26 12.26
CA ASP A 185 4.57 -14.59 13.69
C ASP A 185 3.21 -14.47 14.42
N LYS A 186 2.09 -14.63 13.70
CA LYS A 186 0.72 -14.40 14.22
C LYS A 186 -0.18 -15.64 14.25
N LEU A 187 0.34 -16.81 13.84
CA LEU A 187 -0.40 -18.08 13.81
C LEU A 187 -0.43 -18.78 15.17
#